data_AF-A0AAV3ZVA0-F1
#
_entry.id   AF-A0AAV3ZVA0-F1
#
_cell.length_a   1.000
_cell.length_b   1.000
_cell.length_c   1.000
_cell.angle_alpha   90.00
_cell.angle_beta   90.00
_cell.angle_gamma   90.00
#
_symmetry.space_group_name_H-M   'P 1'
#
loop_
_entity.id
_entity.type
_entity.pdbx_description
1 polymer ?
#
loop_
_entity_poly.entity_id
_entity_poly.type
_entity_poly.pdbx_seq_one_letter_code
_entity_poly.pdbx_strand_id
1 'polypeptide(L)'
;MFKGCIALTSLKIQLKQERNKKGELQNELQRWFSGVIRRPRCRYPTIISNASLYKKCREAPLSMQVLEARWRLFGRVLRRDRNIPANKAMLFYFPDNKRARGRPQTTLPITLNNDIKKLVATKLELTTQTDLDTLCLIAEDRPKWNALVAEIRKTAEAARSDDPASGRL
;
A
#
# COMPACT_ATOMS: atom_id res chain seq x y z
N MET A 1 -40.08 -22.76 43.82
CA MET A 1 -39.10 -22.98 42.74
C MET A 1 -39.45 -22.35 41.38
N PHE A 2 -40.66 -21.81 41.14
CA PHE A 2 -41.07 -21.35 39.80
C PHE A 2 -40.72 -19.90 39.40
N LYS A 3 -40.32 -19.02 40.34
CA LYS A 3 -40.04 -17.60 40.03
C LYS A 3 -38.74 -17.37 39.23
N GLY A 4 -37.75 -18.26 39.34
CA GLY A 4 -36.48 -18.14 38.61
C GLY A 4 -36.56 -18.50 37.13
N CYS A 5 -37.46 -19.43 36.75
CA CYS A 5 -37.58 -19.88 35.36
C CYS A 5 -38.24 -18.83 34.45
N ILE A 6 -39.22 -18.07 34.97
CA ILE A 6 -39.93 -17.01 34.25
C ILE A 6 -39.03 -15.78 33.98
N ALA A 7 -38.12 -15.46 34.91
CA ALA A 7 -37.16 -14.38 34.72
C ALA A 7 -36.13 -14.69 33.62
N LEU A 8 -35.67 -15.95 33.56
CA LEU A 8 -34.73 -16.41 32.53
C LEU A 8 -35.35 -16.49 31.14
N THR A 9 -36.65 -16.82 31.02
CA THR A 9 -37.34 -16.76 29.73
C THR A 9 -37.55 -15.32 29.27
N SER A 10 -37.91 -14.40 30.17
CA SER A 10 -38.03 -12.96 29.86
C SER A 10 -36.71 -12.37 29.37
N LEU A 11 -35.59 -12.63 30.06
CA LEU A 11 -34.26 -12.16 29.66
C LEU A 11 -33.83 -12.69 28.28
N LYS A 12 -34.13 -13.96 27.97
CA LYS A 12 -33.84 -14.56 26.66
C LYS A 12 -34.68 -13.94 25.55
N ILE A 13 -35.96 -13.64 25.80
CA ILE A 13 -36.83 -12.94 24.85
C ILE A 13 -36.30 -11.54 24.59
N GLN A 14 -35.90 -10.82 25.64
CA GLN A 14 -35.39 -9.45 25.53
C GLN A 14 -34.08 -9.37 24.75
N LEU A 15 -33.13 -10.29 25.00
CA LEU A 15 -31.89 -10.38 24.23
C LEU A 15 -32.13 -10.76 22.76
N LYS A 16 -33.15 -11.57 22.46
CA LYS A 16 -33.55 -11.91 21.08
C LYS A 16 -34.13 -10.69 20.36
N GLN A 17 -34.95 -9.88 21.04
CA GLN A 17 -35.48 -8.63 20.50
C GLN A 17 -34.36 -7.64 20.17
N GLU A 18 -33.38 -7.46 21.06
CA GLU A 18 -32.25 -6.56 20.83
C GLU A 18 -31.34 -7.03 19.68
N ARG A 19 -31.12 -8.34 19.52
CA ARG A 19 -30.39 -8.88 18.37
C ARG A 19 -31.14 -8.67 17.05
N ASN A 20 -32.46 -8.84 17.06
CA ASN A 20 -33.30 -8.62 15.87
C ASN A 20 -33.27 -7.15 15.44
N LYS A 21 -33.44 -6.20 16.38
CA LYS A 21 -33.32 -4.76 16.10
C LYS A 21 -31.95 -4.41 15.52
N LYS A 22 -30.87 -4.98 16.06
CA LYS A 22 -29.52 -4.74 15.54
C LYS A 22 -29.34 -5.26 14.11
N GLY A 23 -29.92 -6.42 13.79
CA GLY A 23 -29.93 -6.96 12.43
C GLY A 23 -30.75 -6.12 11.44
N GLU A 24 -31.88 -5.58 11.90
CA GLU A 24 -32.74 -4.70 11.11
C GLU A 24 -32.06 -3.37 10.78
N LEU A 25 -31.44 -2.72 11.77
CA LEU A 25 -30.63 -1.51 11.57
C LEU A 25 -29.47 -1.73 10.60
N GLN A 26 -28.80 -2.89 10.69
CA GLN A 26 -27.74 -3.25 9.75
C GLN A 26 -28.28 -3.41 8.32
N ASN A 27 -29.45 -4.03 8.16
CA ASN A 27 -30.09 -4.20 6.85
C ASN A 27 -30.57 -2.87 6.26
N GLU A 28 -31.10 -1.96 7.08
CA GLU A 28 -31.48 -0.61 6.65
C GLU A 28 -30.27 0.20 6.18
N LEU A 29 -29.18 0.15 6.94
CA LEU A 29 -27.92 0.79 6.57
C LEU A 29 -27.40 0.24 5.23
N GLN A 30 -27.39 -1.08 5.06
CA GLN A 30 -26.96 -1.73 3.82
C GLN A 30 -27.86 -1.37 2.62
N ARG A 31 -29.18 -1.30 2.82
CA ARG A 31 -30.14 -0.86 1.79
C ARG A 31 -29.90 0.59 1.38
N TRP A 32 -29.65 1.47 2.35
CA TRP A 32 -29.32 2.86 2.09
C TRP A 32 -28.01 2.99 1.30
N PHE A 33 -26.93 2.34 1.76
CA PHE A 33 -25.64 2.36 1.05
C PHE A 33 -25.76 1.82 -0.38
N SER A 34 -26.47 0.70 -0.56
CA SER A 34 -26.71 0.12 -1.88
C SER A 34 -27.53 1.05 -2.78
N GLY A 35 -28.51 1.77 -2.24
CA GLY A 35 -29.31 2.76 -2.96
C GLY A 35 -28.53 4.00 -3.39
N VAL A 36 -27.60 4.48 -2.54
CA VAL A 36 -26.70 5.60 -2.85
C VAL A 36 -25.74 5.22 -3.99
N ILE A 37 -25.12 4.04 -3.91
CA ILE A 37 -24.19 3.56 -4.95
C ILE A 37 -24.92 3.30 -6.28
N ARG A 38 -26.17 2.81 -6.23
CA ARG A 38 -26.98 2.50 -7.41
C ARG A 38 -27.66 3.72 -8.05
N ARG A 39 -27.46 4.94 -7.52
CA ARG A 39 -27.88 6.20 -8.17
C ARG A 39 -26.69 6.85 -8.89
N PRO A 40 -26.44 6.57 -10.19
CA PRO A 40 -25.41 7.25 -10.95
C PRO A 40 -25.97 8.58 -11.45
N ARG A 41 -26.11 9.57 -10.56
CA ARG A 41 -26.49 10.94 -10.95
C ARG A 41 -25.54 12.00 -10.40
N CYS A 42 -24.29 11.62 -10.15
CA CYS A 42 -23.21 12.55 -9.86
C CYS A 42 -22.46 12.83 -11.17
N ARG A 43 -22.86 13.87 -11.92
CA ARG A 43 -22.00 14.46 -12.95
C ARG A 43 -21.17 15.55 -12.29
N TYR A 44 -19.85 15.43 -12.34
CA TYR A 44 -18.95 16.49 -11.93
C TYR A 44 -18.90 17.53 -13.06
N PRO A 45 -19.42 18.75 -12.87
CA PRO A 45 -19.49 19.76 -13.93
C PRO A 45 -18.10 20.29 -14.31
N THR A 46 -17.11 20.11 -13.43
CA THR A 46 -15.73 20.55 -13.62
C THR A 46 -14.79 19.35 -13.57
N ILE A 47 -14.07 19.11 -14.66
CA ILE A 47 -12.99 18.13 -14.72
C ILE A 47 -11.73 18.81 -14.17
N ILE A 48 -11.24 18.32 -13.04
CA ILE A 48 -10.01 18.81 -12.41
C ILE A 48 -8.90 17.80 -12.78
N SER A 49 -7.77 18.29 -13.32
CA SER A 49 -6.63 17.43 -13.59
C SER A 49 -6.02 16.89 -12.30
N ASN A 50 -5.50 15.65 -12.31
CA ASN A 50 -4.88 15.06 -11.12
C ASN A 50 -3.78 15.96 -10.53
N ALA A 51 -2.97 16.61 -11.37
CA ALA A 51 -1.93 17.54 -10.91
C ALA A 51 -2.50 18.76 -10.16
N SER A 52 -3.58 19.36 -10.69
CA SER A 52 -4.23 20.50 -10.03
C SER A 52 -4.96 20.11 -8.75
N LEU A 53 -5.52 18.90 -8.69
CA LEU A 53 -6.12 18.33 -7.48
C LEU A 53 -5.08 18.19 -6.36
N TYR A 54 -3.95 17.53 -6.61
CA TYR A 54 -2.90 17.36 -5.61
C TYR A 54 -2.29 18.69 -5.16
N LYS A 55 -2.13 19.65 -6.08
CA LYS A 55 -1.67 21.01 -5.76
C LYS A 55 -2.64 21.76 -4.84
N LYS A 56 -3.96 21.63 -5.08
CA LYS A 56 -5.00 22.25 -4.24
C LYS A 56 -5.07 21.62 -2.85
N CYS A 57 -4.99 20.30 -2.78
CA CYS A 57 -5.01 19.57 -1.51
C CYS A 57 -3.68 19.68 -0.73
N ARG A 58 -2.61 20.21 -1.35
CA ARG A 58 -1.23 20.20 -0.81
C ARG A 58 -0.78 18.79 -0.43
N GLU A 59 -1.25 17.79 -1.17
CA GLU A 59 -1.00 16.38 -0.89
C GLU A 59 -0.16 15.74 -1.99
N ALA A 60 0.66 14.77 -1.59
CA ALA A 60 1.36 13.91 -2.51
C ALA A 60 0.47 12.74 -2.95
N PRO A 61 0.58 12.32 -4.22
CA PRO A 61 -0.14 11.15 -4.72
C PRO A 61 0.21 9.89 -3.93
N LEU A 62 -0.79 9.02 -3.76
CA LEU A 62 -0.66 7.78 -2.99
C LEU A 62 0.50 6.90 -3.48
N SER A 63 0.76 6.87 -4.79
CA SER A 63 1.88 6.10 -5.37
C SER A 63 3.24 6.48 -4.76
N MET A 64 3.44 7.78 -4.46
CA MET A 64 4.68 8.28 -3.87
C MET A 64 4.79 7.90 -2.39
N GLN A 65 3.68 7.99 -1.66
CA GLN A 65 3.62 7.56 -0.26
C GLN A 65 3.88 6.06 -0.12
N VAL A 66 3.30 5.24 -1.02
CA VAL A 66 3.52 3.80 -1.06
C VAL A 66 4.96 3.47 -1.41
N LEU A 67 5.57 4.18 -2.35
CA LEU A 67 6.99 4.03 -2.68
C LEU A 67 7.87 4.32 -1.47
N GLU A 68 7.64 5.45 -0.79
CA GLU A 68 8.41 5.82 0.39
C GLU A 68 8.23 4.81 1.54
N ALA A 69 7.00 4.38 1.80
CA ALA A 69 6.70 3.36 2.81
C ALA A 69 7.38 2.02 2.51
N ARG A 70 7.40 1.60 1.23
CA ARG A 70 8.08 0.38 0.78
C ARG A 70 9.57 0.45 1.06
N TRP A 71 10.24 1.54 0.71
CA TRP A 71 11.67 1.73 0.96
C TRP A 71 12.00 1.87 2.44
N ARG A 72 11.16 2.56 3.22
CA ARG A 72 11.31 2.63 4.69
C ARG A 72 11.19 1.26 5.34
N LEU A 73 10.22 0.44 4.91
CA LEU A 73 10.06 -0.93 5.38
C LEU A 73 11.27 -1.78 5.00
N PHE A 74 11.72 -1.70 3.75
CA PHE A 74 12.86 -2.47 3.25
C PHE A 74 14.13 -2.14 4.02
N GLY A 75 14.43 -0.86 4.24
CA GLY A 75 15.57 -0.45 5.06
C GLY A 75 15.48 -0.93 6.51
N ARG A 76 14.27 -1.09 7.06
CA ARG A 76 14.09 -1.70 8.39
C ARG A 76 14.38 -3.20 8.38
N VAL A 77 14.06 -3.91 7.30
CA VAL A 77 14.38 -5.32 7.12
C VAL A 77 15.90 -5.52 6.94
N LEU A 78 16.57 -4.67 6.16
CA LEU A 78 18.01 -4.77 5.92
C LEU A 78 18.87 -4.54 7.18
N ARG A 79 18.46 -3.63 8.07
CA ARG A 79 19.15 -3.35 9.35
C ARG A 79 18.95 -4.42 10.42
N ARG A 80 18.11 -5.41 10.15
CA ARG A 80 17.80 -6.48 11.09
C ARG A 80 18.69 -7.69 10.80
N ASP A 81 18.82 -8.55 11.80
CA ASP A 81 19.64 -9.76 11.69
C ASP A 81 19.23 -10.63 10.49
N ARG A 82 20.22 -11.28 9.85
CA ARG A 82 20.01 -12.18 8.70
C ARG A 82 19.14 -13.39 9.03
N ASN A 83 18.99 -13.74 10.31
CA ASN A 83 18.16 -14.87 10.75
C ASN A 83 16.67 -14.63 10.66
N ILE A 84 16.22 -13.38 10.50
CA ILE A 84 14.80 -13.04 10.44
C ILE A 84 14.19 -13.60 9.14
N PRO A 85 12.95 -14.15 9.19
CA PRO A 85 12.31 -14.77 8.03
C PRO A 85 12.31 -13.90 6.77
N ALA A 86 12.11 -12.58 6.92
CA ALA A 86 12.12 -11.64 5.81
C ALA A 86 13.48 -11.55 5.11
N ASN A 87 14.58 -11.58 5.86
CA ASN A 87 15.93 -11.50 5.30
C ASN A 87 16.33 -12.85 4.67
N LYS A 88 15.97 -13.98 5.31
CA LYS A 88 16.10 -15.31 4.71
C LYS A 88 15.33 -15.46 3.39
N ALA A 89 14.10 -14.94 3.32
CA ALA A 89 13.31 -14.95 2.10
C ALA A 89 13.96 -14.16 0.96
N MET A 90 14.62 -13.03 1.27
CA MET A 90 15.39 -12.27 0.29
C MET A 90 16.60 -13.06 -0.21
N LEU A 91 17.35 -13.71 0.68
CA LEU A 91 18.50 -14.54 0.29
C LEU A 91 18.10 -15.71 -0.60
N PHE A 92 16.96 -16.34 -0.34
CA PHE A 92 16.43 -17.43 -1.17
C PHE A 92 15.96 -16.95 -2.55
N TYR A 93 15.61 -15.67 -2.70
CA TYR A 93 15.05 -15.14 -3.95
C TYR A 93 16.09 -14.98 -5.08
N PHE A 94 17.30 -14.51 -4.78
CA PHE A 94 18.32 -14.18 -5.78
C PHE A 94 18.86 -15.38 -6.60
N PRO A 95 19.13 -16.57 -6.03
CA PRO A 95 19.67 -17.69 -6.81
C PRO A 95 18.71 -18.24 -7.88
N ASP A 96 17.39 -18.11 -7.70
CA ASP A 96 16.35 -18.67 -8.58
C ASP A 96 15.60 -17.59 -9.41
N ASN A 97 16.33 -16.60 -9.90
CA ASN A 97 15.81 -15.43 -10.64
C ASN A 97 15.04 -15.74 -11.95
N LYS A 98 14.98 -17.00 -12.42
CA LYS A 98 14.38 -17.33 -13.73
C LYS A 98 12.97 -16.74 -13.88
N ARG A 99 12.85 -15.74 -14.75
CA ARG A 99 11.55 -15.10 -15.05
C ARG A 99 10.59 -16.16 -15.61
N ALA A 100 9.50 -16.41 -14.87
CA ALA A 100 8.41 -17.21 -15.39
C ALA A 100 7.78 -16.53 -16.61
N ARG A 101 7.50 -17.29 -17.66
CA ARG A 101 6.81 -16.80 -18.87
C ARG A 101 5.35 -16.49 -18.53
N GLY A 102 4.85 -15.30 -18.86
CA GLY A 102 3.46 -14.91 -18.65
C GLY A 102 3.30 -13.53 -18.00
N ARG A 103 2.37 -13.41 -17.05
CA ARG A 103 2.08 -12.14 -16.34
C ARG A 103 3.35 -11.63 -15.63
N PRO A 104 3.70 -10.34 -15.76
CA PRO A 104 4.81 -9.76 -15.03
C PRO A 104 4.66 -10.00 -13.53
N GLN A 105 5.69 -10.59 -12.90
CA GLN A 105 5.71 -10.75 -11.47
C GLN A 105 5.90 -9.39 -10.78
N THR A 106 5.09 -9.13 -9.77
CA THR A 106 5.14 -7.91 -8.94
C THR A 106 5.70 -8.21 -7.55
N THR A 107 6.67 -9.13 -7.47
CA THR A 107 7.34 -9.44 -6.21
C THR A 107 8.15 -8.24 -5.72
N LEU A 108 8.32 -8.14 -4.40
CA LEU A 108 9.02 -7.03 -3.75
C LEU A 108 10.41 -6.75 -4.37
N PRO A 109 11.29 -7.73 -4.60
CA PRO A 109 12.63 -7.46 -5.16
C PRO A 109 12.57 -6.90 -6.59
N ILE A 110 11.63 -7.36 -7.43
CA ILE A 110 11.44 -6.83 -8.79
C ILE A 110 10.96 -5.38 -8.74
N THR A 111 9.99 -5.08 -7.87
CA THR A 111 9.48 -3.70 -7.73
C THR A 111 10.57 -2.76 -7.22
N LEU A 112 11.37 -3.19 -6.24
CA LEU A 112 12.49 -2.41 -5.73
C LEU A 112 13.60 -2.23 -6.78
N ASN A 113 13.92 -3.28 -7.54
CA ASN A 113 14.89 -3.17 -8.65
C ASN A 113 14.41 -2.19 -9.72
N ASN A 114 13.12 -2.20 -10.05
CA ASN A 114 12.55 -1.24 -10.99
C ASN A 114 12.56 0.20 -10.45
N ASP A 115 12.36 0.39 -9.14
CA ASP A 115 12.45 1.70 -8.50
C ASP A 115 13.89 2.23 -8.52
N ILE A 116 14.90 1.40 -8.22
CA ILE A 116 16.32 1.79 -8.31
C ILE A 116 16.74 2.01 -9.77
N LYS A 117 16.32 1.18 -10.71
CA LYS A 117 16.68 1.34 -12.14
C LYS A 117 16.21 2.65 -12.74
N LYS A 118 15.19 3.29 -12.16
CA LYS A 118 14.75 4.64 -12.54
C LYS A 118 15.67 5.74 -12.01
N LEU A 119 16.49 5.45 -11.00
CA LEU A 119 17.57 6.34 -10.59
C LEU A 119 18.69 6.28 -11.63
N VAL A 120 18.76 7.28 -12.51
CA VAL A 120 19.86 7.42 -13.48
C VAL A 120 21.22 7.61 -12.78
N ALA A 121 21.23 8.14 -11.56
CA ALA A 121 22.43 8.54 -10.83
C ALA A 121 23.17 7.39 -10.12
N THR A 122 22.51 6.27 -9.84
CA THR A 122 23.11 5.16 -9.07
C THR A 122 23.03 3.86 -9.87
N LYS A 123 24.19 3.32 -10.24
CA LYS A 123 24.36 1.99 -10.88
C LYS A 123 24.11 0.83 -9.90
N LEU A 124 23.23 1.04 -8.92
CA LEU A 124 22.81 0.03 -7.96
C LEU A 124 21.81 -0.88 -8.66
N GLU A 125 21.98 -2.18 -8.48
CA GLU A 125 21.03 -3.17 -8.94
C GLU A 125 20.58 -4.03 -7.76
N LEU A 126 19.42 -4.68 -7.88
CA LEU A 126 18.96 -5.70 -6.94
C LEU A 126 18.86 -7.01 -7.70
N THR A 127 19.97 -7.48 -8.27
CA THR A 127 20.01 -8.70 -9.10
C THR A 127 20.79 -9.81 -8.42
N THR A 128 21.82 -9.46 -7.65
CA THR A 128 22.74 -10.42 -7.02
C THR A 128 22.74 -10.26 -5.51
N GLN A 129 23.12 -11.32 -4.79
CA GLN A 129 23.28 -11.29 -3.34
C GLN A 129 24.33 -10.26 -2.89
N THR A 130 25.39 -10.03 -3.68
CA THR A 130 26.38 -8.98 -3.44
C THR A 130 25.75 -7.59 -3.39
N ASP A 131 24.77 -7.34 -4.25
CA ASP A 131 24.11 -6.03 -4.29
C ASP A 131 23.22 -5.83 -3.07
N LEU A 132 22.58 -6.90 -2.58
CA LEU A 132 21.85 -6.88 -1.31
C LEU A 132 22.80 -6.50 -0.15
N ASP A 133 24.02 -7.04 -0.13
CA ASP A 133 25.00 -6.71 0.90
C ASP A 133 25.47 -5.25 0.80
N THR A 134 25.67 -4.72 -0.41
CA THR A 134 25.96 -3.28 -0.58
C THR A 134 24.81 -2.40 -0.09
N LEU A 135 23.57 -2.81 -0.31
CA LEU A 135 22.39 -2.10 0.19
C LEU A 135 22.25 -2.22 1.70
N CYS A 136 22.67 -3.33 2.32
CA CYS A 136 22.75 -3.44 3.77
C CYS A 136 23.71 -2.40 4.35
N LEU A 137 24.89 -2.24 3.76
CA LEU A 137 25.87 -1.22 4.18
C LEU A 137 25.31 0.20 4.06
N ILE A 138 24.62 0.51 2.95
CA ILE A 138 23.96 1.82 2.77
C ILE A 138 22.81 1.99 3.76
N ALA A 139 22.06 0.93 4.06
CA ALA A 139 20.92 0.98 4.97
C ALA A 139 21.32 1.22 6.42
N GLU A 140 22.46 0.66 6.85
CA GLU A 140 23.02 0.82 8.19
C GLU A 140 23.30 2.30 8.50
N ASP A 141 23.81 3.02 7.52
CA ASP A 141 23.94 4.48 7.53
C ASP A 141 22.56 5.15 7.28
N ARG A 142 21.87 5.52 8.36
CA ARG A 142 20.56 6.17 8.31
C ARG A 142 20.51 7.43 7.42
N PRO A 143 21.43 8.41 7.52
CA PRO A 143 21.37 9.58 6.66
C PRO A 143 21.60 9.24 5.18
N LYS A 144 22.53 8.33 4.86
CA LYS A 144 22.69 7.86 3.47
C LYS A 144 21.45 7.15 2.94
N TRP A 145 20.81 6.31 3.76
CA TRP A 145 19.56 5.65 3.40
C TRP A 145 18.43 6.66 3.12
N ASN A 146 18.26 7.65 4.00
CA ASN A 146 17.23 8.67 3.82
C ASN A 146 17.48 9.53 2.57
N ALA A 147 18.74 9.85 2.28
CA ALA A 147 19.13 10.55 1.06
C ALA A 147 18.78 9.70 -0.19
N LEU A 148 19.10 8.40 -0.19
CA LEU A 148 18.72 7.49 -1.27
C LEU A 148 17.20 7.48 -1.51
N VAL A 149 16.40 7.35 -0.45
CA VAL A 149 14.93 7.36 -0.57
C VAL A 149 14.42 8.70 -1.10
N ALA A 150 15.01 9.81 -0.67
CA ALA A 150 14.67 11.13 -1.18
C ALA A 150 15.00 11.28 -2.67
N GLU A 151 16.13 10.74 -3.14
CA GLU A 151 16.47 10.73 -4.56
C GLU A 151 15.50 9.86 -5.37
N ILE A 152 15.11 8.68 -4.88
CA ILE A 152 14.08 7.84 -5.55
C ILE A 152 12.77 8.59 -5.67
N ARG A 153 12.41 9.32 -4.61
CA ARG A 153 11.21 10.15 -4.62
C ARG A 153 11.31 11.27 -5.67
N LYS A 154 12.42 12.00 -5.73
CA LYS A 154 12.62 13.07 -6.71
C LYS A 154 12.58 12.57 -8.14
N THR A 155 13.25 11.45 -8.45
CA THR A 155 13.23 10.88 -9.80
C THR A 155 11.85 10.39 -10.20
N ALA A 156 11.10 9.79 -9.27
CA ALA A 156 9.72 9.38 -9.52
C ALA A 156 8.75 10.57 -9.68
N GLU A 157 9.00 11.69 -8.99
CA GLU A 157 8.28 12.95 -9.21
C GLU A 157 8.60 13.55 -10.59
N ALA A 158 9.87 13.59 -11.00
CA ALA A 158 10.30 14.07 -12.31
C ALA A 158 9.73 13.22 -13.46
N ALA A 159 9.74 11.90 -13.33
CA ALA A 159 9.14 11.01 -14.33
C ALA A 159 7.62 11.19 -14.50
N ARG A 160 6.95 11.87 -13.55
CA ARG A 160 5.51 12.17 -13.61
C ARG A 160 5.19 13.55 -14.18
N SER A 161 6.09 14.52 -14.13
CA SER A 161 5.85 15.83 -14.76
C SER A 161 5.81 15.73 -16.28
N ASP A 162 6.43 14.70 -16.85
CA ASP A 162 6.49 14.45 -18.28
C ASP A 162 5.24 13.72 -18.83
N ASP A 163 4.22 13.48 -18.01
CA ASP A 163 3.00 12.79 -18.44
C ASP A 163 2.23 13.66 -19.46
N PRO A 164 2.08 13.23 -20.74
CA PRO A 164 1.44 14.01 -21.79
C PRO A 164 -0.08 14.19 -21.59
N ALA A 165 -0.65 13.52 -20.58
CA ALA A 165 -2.04 13.69 -20.16
C ALA A 165 -2.27 15.01 -19.39
N SER A 166 -1.21 15.67 -18.92
CA SER A 166 -1.32 16.98 -18.26
C SER A 166 -1.72 18.11 -19.21
N GLY A 167 -1.42 17.97 -20.51
CA GLY A 167 -1.76 18.91 -21.58
C GLY A 167 -2.93 18.49 -22.47
N ARG A 168 -3.69 17.44 -22.10
CA ARG A 168 -4.85 16.98 -22.87
C ARG A 168 -6.14 17.52 -22.25
N LEU A 169 -6.24 18.85 -22.19
CA LEU A 169 -7.46 19.63 -22.04
C LEU A 169 -7.36 20.87 -22.93
#